data_AF-A0A0F9D6J2-F1
#
_entry.id   AF-A0A0F9D6J2-F1
#
_cell.length_a   1.000
_cell.length_b   1.000
_cell.length_c   1.000
_cell.angle_alpha   90.00
_cell.angle_beta   90.00
_cell.angle_gamma   90.00
#
_symmetry.space_group_name_H-M   'P 1'
#
loop_
_entity.id
_entity.type
_entity.pdbx_description
1 polymer ?
#
loop_
_entity_poly.entity_id
_entity_poly.type
_entity_poly.pdbx_seq_one_letter_code
_entity_poly.pdbx_strand_id
1 'polypeptide(L)'
;MAYRPFAILNMRVGKLTALDPWLSPQDAFETLRNCGLKRGVLEKRRGYSLFGQVLGISTTTLNPTLKTNPVMGVFNHLSGTTENLLIADKERICKFISSRPANKLITAFADSSGSPGVLTTVTSVAHTFEDDDIITITGTTSYNGTFKVQNETDDTYEIAVVFVADDATGSATQEAFEDLTKNKIRFKPTGSNNAQDTQPGAGVTINGVSSGATATLSANGAIADYGVFGSGTAFGTFVFDNGTVAGGPFTSGEQLNSTGTLDTGDIYGYALAANSDEAFTGDNTDFFWTENWDHDGVSETTYITNNQNPIQIYD
;
A
#
# COMPACT_ATOMS: atom_id res chain seq x y z
N MET A 1 18.93 -32.56 65.28
CA MET A 1 18.42 -31.81 64.12
C MET A 1 18.95 -32.49 62.87
N ALA A 2 18.07 -32.94 61.97
CA ALA A 2 18.49 -33.58 60.72
C ALA A 2 18.97 -32.49 59.73
N TYR A 3 20.13 -32.71 59.12
CA TYR A 3 20.66 -31.80 58.10
C TYR A 3 19.74 -31.80 56.88
N ARG A 4 19.36 -30.60 56.41
CA ARG A 4 18.67 -30.43 55.13
C ARG A 4 19.72 -30.25 54.03
N PRO A 5 19.60 -30.97 52.90
CA PRO A 5 20.46 -30.72 51.75
C PRO A 5 20.20 -29.31 51.21
N PHE A 6 21.27 -28.64 50.78
CA PHE A 6 21.22 -27.38 50.05
C PHE A 6 22.06 -27.52 48.77
N ALA A 7 21.56 -26.95 47.68
CA ALA A 7 22.22 -27.06 46.39
C ALA A 7 23.47 -26.17 46.36
N ILE A 8 24.61 -26.74 45.95
CA ILE A 8 25.83 -25.98 45.66
C ILE A 8 25.85 -25.73 44.15
N LEU A 9 25.32 -24.58 43.71
CA LEU A 9 25.30 -24.18 42.31
C LEU A 9 26.39 -23.15 42.03
N ASN A 10 27.24 -23.41 41.04
CA ASN A 10 28.23 -22.44 40.57
C ASN A 10 27.58 -21.47 39.57
N MET A 11 26.88 -20.46 40.09
CA MET A 11 26.12 -19.49 39.27
C MET A 11 26.98 -18.44 38.56
N ARG A 12 28.31 -18.56 38.56
CA ARG A 12 29.18 -17.53 37.98
C ARG A 12 29.05 -17.42 36.45
N VAL A 13 28.60 -18.48 35.80
CA VAL A 13 28.32 -18.51 34.36
C VAL A 13 26.93 -19.11 34.15
N GLY A 14 26.05 -18.41 33.43
CA GLY A 14 24.67 -18.88 33.16
C GLY A 14 24.58 -20.17 32.33
N LYS A 15 25.73 -20.72 31.89
CA LYS A 15 25.84 -21.98 31.16
C LYS A 15 27.16 -22.66 31.52
N LEU A 16 27.10 -23.88 32.04
CA LEU A 16 28.26 -24.69 32.41
C LEU A 16 28.36 -25.88 31.44
N THR A 17 29.21 -25.77 30.42
CA THR A 17 29.39 -26.81 29.39
C THR A 17 30.49 -27.83 29.73
N ALA A 18 31.15 -27.66 30.87
CA ALA A 18 32.33 -28.44 31.26
C ALA A 18 32.01 -29.70 32.07
N LEU A 19 30.75 -29.93 32.44
CA LEU A 19 30.31 -31.12 33.14
C LEU A 19 29.61 -32.05 32.16
N ASP A 20 30.02 -33.32 32.18
CA ASP A 20 29.36 -34.36 31.41
C ASP A 20 27.92 -34.58 31.91
N PRO A 21 26.96 -34.91 31.02
CA PRO A 21 25.53 -34.93 31.35
C PRO A 21 25.17 -35.83 32.54
N TRP A 22 25.85 -36.97 32.69
CA TRP A 22 25.61 -37.93 33.77
C TRP A 22 26.14 -37.47 35.14
N LEU A 23 26.95 -36.41 35.19
CA LEU A 23 27.40 -35.76 36.42
C LEU A 23 26.49 -34.59 36.82
N SER A 24 25.51 -34.23 35.99
CA SER A 24 24.54 -33.18 36.27
C SER A 24 23.43 -33.72 37.19
N PRO A 25 22.89 -32.91 38.13
CA PRO A 25 21.72 -33.30 38.91
C PRO A 25 20.56 -33.70 38.00
N GLN A 26 19.74 -34.66 38.42
CA GLN A 26 18.60 -35.15 37.63
C GLN A 26 17.58 -34.04 37.27
N ASP A 27 17.58 -32.94 38.04
CA ASP A 27 16.73 -31.77 37.83
C ASP A 27 17.42 -30.65 37.01
N ALA A 28 18.61 -30.88 36.46
CA ALA A 28 19.32 -29.89 35.65
C ALA A 28 18.83 -29.91 34.19
N PHE A 29 18.59 -28.73 33.62
CA PHE A 29 18.15 -28.60 32.23
C PHE A 29 19.30 -28.98 31.26
N GLU A 30 19.20 -30.14 30.61
CA GLU A 30 20.33 -30.74 29.87
C GLU A 30 20.71 -30.02 28.57
N THR A 31 19.79 -29.37 27.84
CA THR A 31 20.12 -28.44 26.75
C THR A 31 18.85 -27.85 26.13
N LEU A 32 18.72 -26.53 26.10
CA LEU A 32 17.68 -25.84 25.34
C LEU A 32 18.15 -25.62 23.90
N ARG A 33 17.43 -26.20 22.93
CA ARG A 33 17.66 -25.99 21.49
C ARG A 33 16.70 -24.92 20.96
N ASN A 34 17.16 -24.09 20.02
CA ASN A 34 16.37 -23.02 19.39
C ASN A 34 15.83 -21.94 20.36
N CYS A 35 16.63 -21.55 21.35
CA CYS A 35 16.37 -20.38 22.19
C CYS A 35 17.43 -19.29 21.98
N GLY A 36 17.01 -18.02 22.09
CA GLY A 36 17.87 -16.85 22.18
C GLY A 36 17.83 -16.28 23.60
N LEU A 37 18.82 -15.45 23.96
CA LEU A 37 18.85 -14.75 25.23
C LEU A 37 18.82 -13.25 24.93
N LYS A 38 17.69 -12.59 25.23
CA LYS A 38 17.46 -11.16 24.95
C LYS A 38 17.15 -10.45 26.26
N ARG A 39 17.98 -9.47 26.61
CA ARG A 39 17.85 -8.69 27.88
C ARG A 39 17.74 -9.54 29.15
N GLY A 40 18.47 -10.66 29.20
CA GLY A 40 18.47 -11.56 30.36
C GLY A 40 17.31 -12.55 30.42
N VAL A 41 16.39 -12.51 29.46
CA VAL A 41 15.26 -13.45 29.35
C VAL A 41 15.54 -14.45 28.23
N LEU A 42 15.22 -15.72 28.48
CA LEU A 42 15.36 -16.80 27.51
C LEU A 42 14.10 -16.87 26.63
N GLU A 43 14.23 -16.59 25.34
CA GLU A 43 13.11 -16.58 24.38
C GLU A 43 13.19 -17.73 23.37
N LYS A 44 12.04 -18.29 22.96
CA LYS A 44 11.95 -19.34 21.92
C LYS A 44 12.12 -18.69 20.54
N ARG A 45 13.02 -19.20 19.72
CA ARG A 45 13.22 -18.78 18.33
C ARG A 45 12.16 -19.44 17.43
N ARG A 46 10.88 -19.13 17.62
CA ARG A 46 9.89 -19.33 16.55
C ARG A 46 10.23 -18.27 15.51
N GLY A 47 10.88 -18.70 14.42
CA GLY A 47 11.29 -17.81 13.35
C GLY A 47 10.13 -16.91 12.89
N TYR A 48 10.48 -15.74 12.36
CA TYR A 48 9.53 -14.83 11.75
C TYR A 48 8.75 -15.57 10.66
N SER A 49 7.42 -15.63 10.78
CA SER A 49 6.55 -16.03 9.66
C SER A 49 6.16 -14.76 8.93
N LEU A 50 6.30 -14.73 7.60
CA LEU A 50 5.88 -13.59 6.79
C LEU A 50 4.40 -13.30 7.06
N PHE A 51 4.10 -12.22 7.77
CA PHE A 51 2.73 -11.84 8.13
C PHE A 51 1.97 -11.25 6.94
N GLY A 52 2.71 -10.68 6.00
CA GLY A 52 2.24 -10.06 4.77
C GLY A 52 3.37 -9.26 4.16
N GLN A 53 3.34 -9.08 2.85
CA GLN A 53 4.26 -8.24 2.11
C GLN A 53 3.43 -7.16 1.42
N VAL A 54 3.70 -5.89 1.70
CA VAL A 54 3.08 -4.78 0.95
C VAL A 54 3.93 -4.54 -0.28
N LEU A 55 3.35 -4.73 -1.47
CA LEU A 55 4.05 -4.45 -2.71
C LEU A 55 4.07 -2.94 -2.95
N GLY A 56 5.27 -2.35 -2.97
CA GLY A 56 5.49 -1.01 -3.50
C GLY A 56 5.67 -1.13 -5.00
N ILE A 57 4.66 -0.76 -5.80
CA ILE A 57 4.80 -0.75 -7.26
C ILE A 57 5.15 0.66 -7.69
N SER A 58 6.39 0.82 -8.17
CA SER A 58 6.76 1.96 -9.00
C SER A 58 6.39 1.62 -10.44
N THR A 59 5.34 2.26 -10.97
CA THR A 59 4.76 1.95 -12.29
C THR A 59 5.56 2.48 -13.48
N THR A 60 6.73 3.10 -13.26
CA THR A 60 7.52 3.73 -14.34
C THR A 60 8.58 2.83 -14.95
N THR A 61 8.80 1.62 -14.43
CA THR A 61 9.74 0.65 -15.05
C THR A 61 9.16 -0.76 -15.00
N LEU A 62 8.95 -1.35 -16.18
CA LEU A 62 8.56 -2.75 -16.43
C LEU A 62 9.71 -3.72 -16.07
N ASN A 63 10.15 -3.66 -14.81
CA ASN A 63 11.06 -4.62 -14.22
C ASN A 63 10.66 -4.80 -12.76
N PRO A 64 10.06 -5.95 -12.36
CA PRO A 64 9.71 -6.22 -10.98
C PRO A 64 10.99 -6.56 -10.19
N THR A 65 11.89 -5.60 -10.05
CA THR A 65 12.84 -5.61 -8.94
C THR A 65 12.04 -5.28 -7.70
N LEU A 66 11.51 -6.32 -7.06
CA LEU A 66 10.78 -6.31 -5.79
C LEU A 66 11.61 -5.67 -4.67
N LYS A 67 11.72 -4.34 -4.67
CA LYS A 67 11.95 -3.58 -3.44
C LYS A 67 10.57 -3.29 -2.86
N THR A 68 10.08 -4.23 -2.08
CA THR A 68 8.89 -3.98 -1.25
C THR A 68 9.30 -3.17 -0.04
N ASN A 69 8.53 -2.13 0.27
CA ASN A 69 8.72 -1.40 1.51
C ASN A 69 8.41 -2.33 2.69
N PRO A 70 9.26 -2.36 3.73
CA PRO A 70 8.96 -3.13 4.93
C PRO A 70 7.67 -2.61 5.54
N VAL A 71 6.84 -3.51 6.06
CA VAL A 71 5.70 -3.15 6.90
C VAL A 71 6.25 -2.54 8.18
N MET A 72 5.89 -1.29 8.44
CA MET A 72 6.32 -0.51 9.60
C MET A 72 5.29 -0.52 10.71
N GLY A 73 4.01 -0.75 10.39
CA GLY A 73 2.93 -0.81 11.37
C GLY A 73 1.66 -1.41 10.81
N VAL A 74 0.85 -2.00 11.69
CA VAL A 74 -0.48 -2.54 11.37
C VAL A 74 -1.42 -2.03 12.47
N PHE A 75 -2.49 -1.36 12.08
CA PHE A 75 -3.40 -0.67 12.98
C PHE A 75 -4.84 -0.95 12.60
N ASN A 76 -5.72 -1.11 13.58
CA ASN A 76 -7.15 -1.02 13.33
C ASN A 76 -7.58 0.45 13.52
N HIS A 77 -8.23 0.99 12.50
CA HIS A 77 -8.73 2.36 12.46
C HIS A 77 -10.26 2.35 12.37
N LEU A 78 -10.90 2.90 13.39
CA LEU A 78 -12.33 3.11 13.42
C LEU A 78 -12.67 4.41 12.68
N SER A 79 -13.26 4.29 11.50
CA SER A 79 -13.83 5.42 10.78
C SER A 79 -15.35 5.40 10.98
N GLY A 80 -15.82 6.23 11.92
CA GLY A 80 -17.21 6.19 12.36
C GLY A 80 -17.53 4.87 13.07
N THR A 81 -18.43 4.05 12.50
CA THR A 81 -18.81 2.73 13.03
C THR A 81 -18.09 1.57 12.35
N THR A 82 -17.21 1.83 11.38
CA THR A 82 -16.54 0.80 10.58
C THR A 82 -15.09 0.68 10.99
N GLU A 83 -14.68 -0.53 11.34
CA GLU A 83 -13.28 -0.88 11.60
C GLU A 83 -12.57 -1.16 10.28
N ASN A 84 -11.43 -0.52 10.06
CA ASN A 84 -10.59 -0.68 8.88
C ASN A 84 -9.20 -1.09 9.31
N LEU A 85 -8.61 -2.08 8.63
CA LEU A 85 -7.21 -2.41 8.84
C LEU A 85 -6.35 -1.45 8.01
N LEU A 86 -5.48 -0.71 8.68
CA LEU A 86 -4.45 0.12 8.07
C LEU A 86 -3.09 -0.56 8.20
N ILE A 87 -2.31 -0.52 7.14
CA ILE A 87 -0.94 -1.01 7.12
C ILE A 87 -0.05 0.14 6.68
N ALA A 88 0.89 0.52 7.54
CA ALA A 88 1.92 1.49 7.20
C ALA A 88 3.15 0.75 6.66
N ASP A 89 3.67 1.21 5.54
CA ASP A 89 5.01 0.90 5.08
C ASP A 89 5.95 2.09 5.35
N LYS A 90 7.19 2.06 4.85
CA LYS A 90 8.15 3.15 5.05
C LYS A 90 7.67 4.50 4.50
N GLU A 91 6.84 4.49 3.48
CA GLU A 91 6.48 5.66 2.66
C GLU A 91 4.98 5.93 2.61
N ARG A 92 4.13 4.95 2.97
CA ARG A 92 2.68 4.99 2.75
C ARG A 92 1.90 4.41 3.91
N ILE A 93 0.62 4.80 4.01
CA ILE A 93 -0.40 4.14 4.82
C ILE A 93 -1.45 3.62 3.86
N CYS A 94 -1.68 2.32 3.89
CA CYS A 94 -2.65 1.65 3.05
C CYS A 94 -3.83 1.14 3.86
N LYS A 95 -5.03 1.24 3.31
CA LYS A 95 -6.25 0.62 3.84
C LYS A 95 -6.48 -0.73 3.18
N PHE A 96 -6.77 -1.74 4.00
CA PHE A 96 -7.21 -3.03 3.50
C PHE A 96 -8.67 -2.98 3.07
N ILE A 97 -8.96 -3.49 1.88
CA ILE A 97 -10.31 -3.62 1.32
C ILE A 97 -10.62 -5.10 1.12
N SER A 98 -11.42 -5.65 2.03
CA SER A 98 -11.77 -7.07 2.03
C SER A 98 -12.69 -7.50 0.88
N SER A 99 -13.36 -6.55 0.21
CA SER A 99 -14.27 -6.82 -0.89
C SER A 99 -13.58 -6.92 -2.26
N ARG A 100 -12.26 -6.70 -2.35
CA ARG A 100 -11.52 -6.77 -3.61
C ARG A 100 -11.53 -8.21 -4.16
N PRO A 101 -11.69 -8.43 -5.48
CA PRO A 101 -11.80 -9.77 -6.03
C PRO A 101 -10.48 -10.52 -5.88
N ALA A 102 -10.58 -11.75 -5.34
CA ALA A 102 -9.44 -12.61 -5.08
C ALA A 102 -9.66 -14.01 -5.66
N ASN A 103 -8.55 -14.68 -5.99
CA ASN A 103 -8.53 -16.06 -6.49
C ASN A 103 -9.43 -16.29 -7.72
N LYS A 104 -9.50 -15.31 -8.62
CA LYS A 104 -10.21 -15.46 -9.90
C LYS A 104 -9.48 -16.45 -10.77
N LEU A 105 -10.18 -17.50 -11.20
CA LEU A 105 -9.58 -18.59 -11.97
C LEU A 105 -9.24 -18.10 -13.38
N ILE A 106 -8.02 -18.40 -13.82
CA ILE A 106 -7.58 -18.15 -15.19
C ILE A 106 -7.75 -19.45 -15.98
N THR A 107 -8.33 -19.35 -17.17
CA THR A 107 -8.67 -20.50 -18.02
C THR A 107 -7.95 -20.52 -19.35
N ALA A 108 -7.39 -19.38 -19.80
CA ALA A 108 -6.59 -19.30 -21.01
C ALA A 108 -5.69 -18.06 -21.01
N PHE A 109 -4.57 -18.16 -21.69
CA PHE A 109 -3.74 -17.04 -22.14
C PHE A 109 -3.65 -17.05 -23.67
N ALA A 110 -3.67 -15.87 -24.28
CA ALA A 110 -3.49 -15.69 -25.72
C ALA A 110 -2.68 -14.42 -26.01
N ASP A 111 -2.05 -14.37 -27.19
CA ASP A 111 -1.44 -13.13 -27.67
C ASP A 111 -2.52 -12.06 -27.86
N SER A 112 -2.23 -10.82 -27.46
CA SER A 112 -3.21 -9.74 -27.56
C SER A 112 -3.60 -9.47 -29.01
N SER A 113 -4.90 -9.35 -29.26
CA SER A 113 -5.39 -8.98 -30.60
C SER A 113 -5.17 -7.49 -30.90
N GLY A 114 -5.16 -6.64 -29.87
CA GLY A 114 -4.95 -5.19 -30.00
C GLY A 114 -3.48 -4.78 -30.03
N SER A 115 -2.61 -5.52 -29.34
CA SER A 115 -1.15 -5.28 -29.27
C SER A 115 -0.34 -6.59 -29.32
N PRO A 116 -0.35 -7.32 -30.45
CA PRO A 116 0.35 -8.60 -30.58
C PRO A 116 1.85 -8.49 -30.31
N GLY A 117 2.41 -9.46 -29.58
CA GLY A 117 3.83 -9.52 -29.24
C GLY A 117 4.28 -8.50 -28.18
N VAL A 118 3.34 -7.79 -27.55
CA VAL A 118 3.60 -6.83 -26.46
C VAL A 118 2.76 -7.16 -25.23
N LEU A 119 1.45 -7.41 -25.44
CA LEU A 119 0.51 -7.72 -24.38
C LEU A 119 0.02 -9.17 -24.48
N THR A 120 -0.42 -9.72 -23.36
CA THR A 120 -1.07 -11.03 -23.29
C THR A 120 -2.52 -10.85 -22.84
N THR A 121 -3.48 -11.39 -23.58
CA THR A 121 -4.88 -11.50 -23.15
C THR A 121 -5.03 -12.69 -22.21
N VAL A 122 -5.68 -12.45 -21.08
CA VAL A 122 -5.97 -13.43 -20.03
C VAL A 122 -7.48 -13.64 -19.96
N THR A 123 -7.93 -14.89 -20.00
CA THR A 123 -9.35 -15.24 -19.86
C THR A 123 -9.65 -15.68 -18.42
N SER A 124 -10.48 -14.91 -17.73
CA SER A 124 -10.93 -15.17 -16.36
C SER A 124 -12.40 -14.77 -16.23
N VAL A 125 -13.31 -15.74 -16.30
CA VAL A 125 -14.75 -15.46 -16.34
C VAL A 125 -15.24 -14.74 -15.08
N ALA A 126 -16.04 -13.69 -15.26
CA ALA A 126 -16.60 -12.87 -14.18
C ALA A 126 -15.54 -12.40 -13.17
N HIS A 127 -14.42 -11.90 -13.66
CA HIS A 127 -13.30 -11.49 -12.81
C HIS A 127 -13.58 -10.25 -11.99
N THR A 128 -14.48 -9.38 -12.45
CA THR A 128 -14.87 -8.10 -11.78
C THR A 128 -13.71 -7.13 -11.50
N PHE A 129 -12.52 -7.38 -12.04
CA PHE A 129 -11.45 -6.38 -12.18
C PHE A 129 -11.87 -5.27 -13.14
N GLU A 130 -11.33 -4.08 -12.92
CA GLU A 130 -11.48 -2.88 -13.75
C GLU A 130 -10.12 -2.49 -14.36
N ASP A 131 -10.11 -1.76 -15.47
CA ASP A 131 -8.89 -1.16 -16.01
C ASP A 131 -8.09 -0.38 -14.95
N ASP A 132 -6.77 -0.45 -15.06
CA ASP A 132 -5.78 0.07 -14.11
C ASP A 132 -5.70 -0.64 -12.75
N ASP A 133 -6.54 -1.65 -12.49
CA ASP A 133 -6.39 -2.51 -11.32
C ASP A 133 -5.02 -3.19 -11.30
N ILE A 134 -4.44 -3.29 -10.10
CA ILE A 134 -3.24 -4.08 -9.88
C ILE A 134 -3.66 -5.48 -9.45
N ILE A 135 -3.22 -6.50 -10.19
CA ILE A 135 -3.47 -7.90 -9.88
C ILE A 135 -2.17 -8.68 -9.70
N THR A 136 -2.20 -9.69 -8.85
CA THR A 136 -1.15 -10.70 -8.74
C THR A 136 -1.64 -12.00 -9.33
N ILE A 137 -0.92 -12.49 -10.34
CA ILE A 137 -1.14 -13.79 -10.97
C ILE A 137 -0.19 -14.81 -10.34
N THR A 138 -0.73 -15.96 -9.96
CA THR A 138 0.02 -17.08 -9.38
C THR A 138 -0.45 -18.42 -9.96
N GLY A 139 0.37 -19.46 -9.83
CA GLY A 139 0.01 -20.81 -10.26
C GLY A 139 0.17 -21.07 -11.76
N THR A 140 0.92 -20.22 -12.46
CA THR A 140 1.28 -20.37 -13.88
C THR A 140 2.77 -20.73 -14.02
N THR A 141 3.22 -21.04 -15.22
CA THR A 141 4.65 -21.23 -15.54
C THR A 141 5.28 -19.92 -16.00
N SER A 142 4.60 -19.18 -16.90
CA SER A 142 5.16 -18.03 -17.60
C SER A 142 4.65 -16.67 -17.13
N TYR A 143 3.58 -16.64 -16.34
CA TYR A 143 2.84 -15.39 -16.03
C TYR A 143 2.72 -15.10 -14.54
N ASN A 144 3.54 -15.72 -13.70
CA ASN A 144 3.54 -15.39 -12.27
C ASN A 144 4.14 -14.00 -12.08
N GLY A 145 3.42 -13.12 -11.39
CA GLY A 145 3.86 -11.75 -11.18
C GLY A 145 2.72 -10.81 -10.85
N THR A 146 3.05 -9.53 -10.76
CA THR A 146 2.07 -8.46 -10.52
C THR A 146 1.96 -7.61 -11.78
N PHE A 147 0.73 -7.37 -12.21
CA PHE A 147 0.42 -6.71 -13.47
C PHE A 147 -0.67 -5.67 -13.27
N LYS A 148 -0.68 -4.68 -14.15
CA LYS A 148 -1.79 -3.75 -14.30
C LYS A 148 -2.78 -4.33 -15.32
N VAL A 149 -4.06 -4.32 -14.98
CA VAL A 149 -5.19 -4.70 -15.85
C VAL A 149 -5.37 -3.61 -16.91
N GLN A 150 -5.57 -4.02 -18.15
CA GLN A 150 -5.81 -3.14 -19.30
C GLN A 150 -6.81 -3.78 -20.26
N ASN A 151 -7.56 -2.97 -21.01
CA ASN A 151 -8.51 -3.43 -22.02
C ASN A 151 -9.47 -4.51 -21.48
N GLU A 152 -10.04 -4.27 -20.30
CA GLU A 152 -10.91 -5.22 -19.63
C GLU A 152 -12.26 -5.43 -20.33
N THR A 153 -12.82 -6.63 -20.14
CA THR A 153 -14.21 -6.98 -20.39
C THR A 153 -14.73 -7.77 -19.19
N ASP A 154 -15.95 -8.30 -19.23
CA ASP A 154 -16.48 -9.13 -18.13
C ASP A 154 -15.66 -10.42 -17.87
N ASP A 155 -15.03 -10.95 -18.91
CA ASP A 155 -14.40 -12.28 -18.91
C ASP A 155 -12.92 -12.28 -19.34
N THR A 156 -12.39 -11.14 -19.79
CA THR A 156 -11.01 -11.03 -20.27
C THR A 156 -10.37 -9.73 -19.90
N TYR A 157 -9.05 -9.73 -19.74
CA TYR A 157 -8.24 -8.52 -19.61
C TYR A 157 -6.87 -8.73 -20.24
N GLU A 158 -6.10 -7.67 -20.44
CA GLU A 158 -4.74 -7.71 -20.94
C GLU A 158 -3.71 -7.32 -19.87
N ILE A 159 -2.53 -7.92 -19.97
CA ILE A 159 -1.37 -7.64 -19.11
C ILE A 159 -0.13 -7.37 -19.95
N ALA A 160 0.74 -6.49 -19.44
CA ALA A 160 1.97 -6.05 -20.10
C ALA A 160 3.10 -7.09 -20.02
N VAL A 161 2.94 -8.21 -20.73
CA VAL A 161 3.94 -9.25 -20.92
C VAL A 161 3.72 -9.91 -22.28
N VAL A 162 4.82 -10.26 -22.95
CA VAL A 162 4.78 -10.95 -24.24
C VAL A 162 4.22 -12.36 -24.05
N PHE A 163 3.28 -12.75 -24.92
CA PHE A 163 2.73 -14.10 -24.88
C PHE A 163 3.82 -15.15 -25.19
N VAL A 164 3.92 -16.16 -24.33
CA VAL A 164 4.88 -17.27 -24.44
C VAL A 164 4.16 -18.57 -24.79
N ALA A 165 3.13 -18.93 -24.01
CA ALA A 165 2.35 -20.15 -24.18
C ALA A 165 1.01 -20.01 -23.44
N ASP A 166 0.03 -20.82 -23.81
CA ASP A 166 -1.20 -20.94 -23.02
C ASP A 166 -0.97 -21.91 -21.85
N ASP A 167 -0.83 -21.37 -20.64
CA ASP A 167 -0.69 -22.16 -19.42
C ASP A 167 -2.04 -22.70 -18.92
N ALA A 168 -3.18 -22.13 -19.37
CA ALA A 168 -4.57 -22.49 -19.05
C ALA A 168 -4.87 -22.80 -17.56
N THR A 169 -4.07 -22.26 -16.65
CA THR A 169 -4.11 -22.54 -15.21
C THR A 169 -3.76 -21.27 -14.43
N GLY A 170 -3.92 -21.31 -13.11
CA GLY A 170 -3.55 -20.22 -12.22
C GLY A 170 -4.73 -19.39 -11.74
N SER A 171 -4.42 -18.38 -10.94
CA SER A 171 -5.40 -17.47 -10.36
C SER A 171 -4.87 -16.04 -10.27
N ALA A 172 -5.76 -15.08 -10.49
CA ALA A 172 -5.52 -13.65 -10.32
C ALA A 172 -6.21 -13.14 -9.05
N THR A 173 -5.52 -12.29 -8.30
CA THR A 173 -6.07 -11.60 -7.12
C THR A 173 -5.74 -10.13 -7.22
N GLN A 174 -6.75 -9.26 -7.07
CA GLN A 174 -6.55 -7.82 -7.00
C GLN A 174 -5.79 -7.44 -5.73
N GLU A 175 -4.93 -6.42 -5.83
CA GLU A 175 -4.31 -5.77 -4.69
C GLU A 175 -5.38 -5.29 -3.70
N ALA A 176 -5.27 -5.74 -2.46
CA ALA A 176 -6.25 -5.48 -1.42
C ALA A 176 -5.94 -4.19 -0.64
N PHE A 177 -4.77 -3.59 -0.85
CA PHE A 177 -4.32 -2.39 -0.16
C PHE A 177 -4.48 -1.14 -1.02
N GLU A 178 -5.39 -0.26 -0.60
CA GLU A 178 -5.57 1.08 -1.17
C GLU A 178 -4.63 2.08 -0.48
N ASP A 179 -3.83 2.81 -1.24
CA ASP A 179 -2.93 3.85 -0.73
C ASP A 179 -3.70 5.11 -0.35
N LEU A 180 -3.70 5.45 0.95
CA LEU A 180 -4.38 6.63 1.49
C LEU A 180 -3.49 7.88 1.52
N THR A 181 -2.20 7.77 1.15
CA THR A 181 -1.24 8.89 1.24
C THR A 181 -1.11 9.70 -0.04
N LYS A 182 -1.86 9.35 -1.10
CA LYS A 182 -1.84 10.09 -2.36
C LYS A 182 -2.77 11.30 -2.28
N ASN A 183 -2.21 12.48 -2.48
CA ASN A 183 -2.98 13.72 -2.64
C ASN A 183 -3.79 13.68 -3.95
N LYS A 184 -5.09 13.97 -3.87
CA LYS A 184 -5.99 13.94 -5.02
C LYS A 184 -6.82 15.21 -5.10
N ILE A 185 -7.24 15.58 -6.30
CA ILE A 185 -8.26 16.61 -6.50
C ILE A 185 -9.31 16.12 -7.49
N ARG A 186 -10.58 16.31 -7.16
CA ARG A 186 -11.66 16.12 -8.13
C ARG A 186 -11.82 17.36 -8.98
N PHE A 187 -12.01 17.17 -10.27
CA PHE A 187 -12.24 18.25 -11.22
C PHE A 187 -13.59 18.07 -11.92
N LYS A 188 -14.17 19.21 -12.30
CA LYS A 188 -15.38 19.30 -13.11
C LYS A 188 -15.05 19.91 -14.48
N PRO A 189 -15.86 19.63 -15.51
CA PRO A 189 -15.62 20.13 -16.86
C PRO A 189 -15.69 21.65 -16.93
N THR A 190 -14.97 22.19 -17.90
CA THR A 190 -15.00 23.63 -18.26
C THR A 190 -16.34 24.08 -18.84
N GLY A 191 -17.14 23.14 -19.35
CA GLY A 191 -18.42 23.38 -19.99
C GLY A 191 -18.32 23.20 -21.50
N SER A 192 -19.44 22.80 -22.12
CA SER A 192 -19.54 22.26 -23.48
C SER A 192 -19.18 23.21 -24.65
N ASN A 193 -18.71 24.44 -24.38
CA ASN A 193 -18.64 25.49 -25.39
C ASN A 193 -17.28 25.69 -26.06
N ASN A 194 -16.24 24.93 -25.72
CA ASN A 194 -15.04 24.70 -26.55
C ASN A 194 -14.13 23.68 -25.83
N ALA A 195 -13.45 22.83 -26.59
CA ALA A 195 -12.58 21.72 -26.16
C ALA A 195 -11.46 22.13 -25.17
N GLN A 196 -11.79 22.32 -23.89
CA GLN A 196 -10.89 22.89 -22.87
C GLN A 196 -10.67 21.97 -21.67
N ASP A 197 -10.92 20.67 -21.79
CA ASP A 197 -10.49 19.70 -20.77
C ASP A 197 -9.34 18.87 -21.37
N THR A 198 -8.19 19.47 -21.60
CA THR A 198 -7.02 18.74 -22.12
C THR A 198 -6.60 17.69 -21.10
N GLN A 199 -6.31 16.46 -21.52
CA GLN A 199 -5.78 15.47 -20.59
C GLN A 199 -4.32 15.82 -20.26
N PRO A 200 -3.96 16.09 -19.00
CA PRO A 200 -2.57 16.33 -18.65
C PRO A 200 -1.76 15.03 -18.78
N GLY A 201 -0.54 15.16 -19.30
CA GLY A 201 0.42 14.06 -19.34
C GLY A 201 0.96 13.73 -17.94
N ALA A 202 1.42 12.49 -17.74
CA ALA A 202 2.11 12.10 -16.50
C ALA A 202 3.34 12.99 -16.24
N GLY A 203 3.57 13.36 -14.97
CA GLY A 203 4.70 14.19 -14.57
C GLY A 203 4.53 15.69 -14.85
N VAL A 204 3.39 16.12 -15.42
CA VAL A 204 3.06 17.53 -15.60
C VAL A 204 2.71 18.17 -14.26
N THR A 205 3.18 19.39 -14.01
CA THR A 205 2.74 20.21 -12.87
C THR A 205 1.35 20.76 -13.16
N ILE A 206 0.39 20.39 -12.33
CA ILE A 206 -0.95 20.98 -12.27
C ILE A 206 -0.90 22.17 -11.33
N ASN A 207 -1.36 23.33 -11.79
CA ASN A 207 -1.36 24.57 -11.05
C ASN A 207 -2.80 25.02 -10.80
N GLY A 208 -3.08 25.43 -9.57
CA GLY A 208 -4.29 26.15 -9.18
C GLY A 208 -4.09 27.63 -9.42
N VAL A 209 -4.82 28.19 -10.39
CA VAL A 209 -4.58 29.57 -10.85
C VAL A 209 -4.87 30.62 -9.76
N SER A 210 -5.82 30.35 -8.86
CA SER A 210 -6.22 31.32 -7.82
C SER A 210 -5.47 31.10 -6.51
N SER A 211 -5.23 29.84 -6.15
CA SER A 211 -4.50 29.45 -4.94
C SER A 211 -2.99 29.64 -5.08
N GLY A 212 -2.46 29.54 -6.31
CA GLY A 212 -1.03 29.38 -6.54
C GLY A 212 -0.52 28.00 -6.12
N ALA A 213 -1.41 27.05 -5.79
CA ALA A 213 -1.06 25.69 -5.46
C ALA A 213 -0.48 24.99 -6.69
N THR A 214 0.54 24.16 -6.50
CA THR A 214 1.16 23.37 -7.57
C THR A 214 1.27 21.93 -7.12
N ALA A 215 1.03 20.96 -7.99
CA ALA A 215 1.24 19.55 -7.71
C ALA A 215 1.63 18.79 -8.97
N THR A 216 2.55 17.84 -8.86
CA THR A 216 2.96 17.03 -10.01
C THR A 216 2.00 15.86 -10.18
N LEU A 217 1.45 15.69 -11.38
CA LEU A 217 0.56 14.58 -11.69
C LEU A 217 1.32 13.26 -11.68
N SER A 218 0.79 12.28 -10.94
CA SER A 218 1.35 10.94 -10.91
C SER A 218 1.23 10.20 -12.25
N ALA A 219 1.96 9.10 -12.41
CA ALA A 219 1.83 8.23 -13.57
C ALA A 219 0.40 7.67 -13.67
N ASN A 220 -0.27 7.93 -14.80
CA ASN A 220 -1.71 7.68 -15.01
C ASN A 220 -2.62 8.41 -13.99
N GLY A 221 -2.15 9.51 -13.42
CA GLY A 221 -2.89 10.26 -12.40
C GLY A 221 -4.09 11.04 -12.94
N ALA A 222 -4.32 11.09 -14.25
CA ALA A 222 -5.48 11.74 -14.85
C ALA A 222 -6.57 10.72 -15.17
N ILE A 223 -7.56 10.64 -14.29
CA ILE A 223 -8.67 9.69 -14.36
C ILE A 223 -9.93 10.48 -14.75
N ALA A 224 -10.62 10.02 -15.79
CA ALA A 224 -11.97 10.50 -16.12
C ALA A 224 -13.00 9.53 -15.55
N ASP A 225 -13.80 9.99 -14.59
CA ASP A 225 -14.91 9.20 -14.03
C ASP A 225 -16.06 9.12 -15.03
N TYR A 226 -16.32 10.22 -15.77
CA TYR A 226 -17.25 10.27 -16.88
C TYR A 226 -16.92 11.42 -17.85
N GLY A 227 -17.44 11.32 -19.07
CA GLY A 227 -17.11 12.25 -20.16
C GLY A 227 -15.75 11.94 -20.79
N VAL A 228 -15.28 12.83 -21.67
CA VAL A 228 -14.05 12.60 -22.44
C VAL A 228 -13.19 13.85 -22.45
N PHE A 229 -11.90 13.72 -22.13
CA PHE A 229 -10.95 14.83 -22.28
C PHE A 229 -10.93 15.32 -23.73
N GLY A 230 -10.75 16.62 -23.92
CA GLY A 230 -10.82 17.29 -25.23
C GLY A 230 -12.25 17.54 -25.74
N SER A 231 -13.29 17.02 -25.08
CA SER A 231 -14.69 17.34 -25.43
C SER A 231 -15.33 18.43 -24.56
N GLY A 232 -14.63 18.91 -23.52
CA GLY A 232 -15.18 19.87 -22.56
C GLY A 232 -16.25 19.27 -21.64
N THR A 233 -16.29 17.94 -21.52
CA THR A 233 -17.24 17.20 -20.69
C THR A 233 -16.57 16.32 -19.63
N ALA A 234 -15.24 16.36 -19.52
CA ALA A 234 -14.51 15.46 -18.65
C ALA A 234 -14.75 15.85 -17.18
N PHE A 235 -15.15 14.86 -16.40
CA PHE A 235 -15.21 14.93 -14.94
C PHE A 235 -14.37 13.80 -14.39
N GLY A 236 -13.62 14.05 -13.33
CA GLY A 236 -12.86 12.98 -12.70
C GLY A 236 -11.91 13.44 -11.62
N THR A 237 -10.77 12.75 -11.54
CA THR A 237 -9.80 12.90 -10.47
C THR A 237 -8.38 13.05 -11.01
N PHE A 238 -7.65 14.05 -10.50
CA PHE A 238 -6.20 14.11 -10.62
C PHE A 238 -5.55 13.56 -9.36
N VAL A 239 -4.65 12.60 -9.52
CA VAL A 239 -3.84 11.99 -8.47
C VAL A 239 -2.42 12.51 -8.58
N PHE A 240 -1.92 13.12 -7.51
CA PHE A 240 -0.60 13.74 -7.48
C PHE A 240 0.45 12.82 -6.89
N ASP A 241 1.70 13.03 -7.31
CA ASP A 241 2.85 12.42 -6.68
C ASP A 241 2.98 12.93 -5.23
N ASN A 242 3.35 12.04 -4.32
CA ASN A 242 3.45 12.38 -2.91
C ASN A 242 4.51 13.47 -2.67
N GLY A 243 4.21 14.42 -1.80
CA GLY A 243 5.10 15.54 -1.46
C GLY A 243 5.29 16.59 -2.57
N THR A 244 4.55 16.51 -3.68
CA THR A 244 4.65 17.49 -4.77
C THR A 244 3.69 18.66 -4.65
N VAL A 245 2.69 18.57 -3.75
CA VAL A 245 1.78 19.67 -3.46
C VAL A 245 2.54 20.77 -2.73
N ALA A 246 2.58 21.96 -3.30
CA ALA A 246 3.22 23.15 -2.76
C ALA A 246 2.35 24.40 -3.00
N GLY A 247 2.62 25.49 -2.28
CA GLY A 247 1.87 26.74 -2.43
C GLY A 247 0.54 26.80 -1.66
N GLY A 248 0.20 25.75 -0.89
CA GLY A 248 -1.06 25.62 -0.15
C GLY A 248 -2.05 24.68 -0.85
N PRO A 249 -3.25 24.51 -0.29
CA PRO A 249 -4.27 23.66 -0.91
C PRO A 249 -4.87 24.34 -2.14
N PHE A 250 -5.34 23.52 -3.08
CA PHE A 250 -6.18 24.00 -4.16
C PHE A 250 -7.49 24.58 -3.59
N THR A 251 -8.14 25.49 -4.32
CA THR A 251 -9.39 26.15 -3.93
C THR A 251 -10.56 25.65 -4.78
N SER A 252 -11.72 25.46 -4.15
CA SER A 252 -12.93 25.03 -4.87
C SER A 252 -13.30 26.05 -5.95
N GLY A 253 -13.57 25.56 -7.15
CA GLY A 253 -13.97 26.35 -8.32
C GLY A 253 -12.81 26.96 -9.09
N GLU A 254 -11.56 26.78 -8.68
CA GLU A 254 -10.43 27.35 -9.41
C GLU A 254 -10.07 26.58 -10.68
N GLN A 255 -9.47 27.27 -11.64
CA GLN A 255 -8.98 26.67 -12.88
C GLN A 255 -7.68 25.89 -12.63
N LEU A 256 -7.58 24.72 -13.26
CA LEU A 256 -6.39 23.85 -13.23
C LEU A 256 -5.67 23.87 -14.59
N ASN A 257 -4.36 24.13 -14.61
CA ASN A 257 -3.55 24.16 -15.85
C ASN A 257 -2.04 23.93 -15.65
N SER A 258 -1.23 23.93 -16.73
CA SER A 258 0.23 23.80 -16.63
C SER A 258 0.99 25.09 -16.35
N THR A 259 0.39 26.26 -16.57
CA THR A 259 1.11 27.55 -16.56
C THR A 259 0.99 28.31 -15.25
N GLY A 260 -0.02 28.01 -14.43
CA GLY A 260 -0.33 28.78 -13.23
C GLY A 260 -0.91 30.17 -13.50
N THR A 261 -1.24 30.49 -14.76
CA THR A 261 -1.86 31.76 -15.17
C THR A 261 -3.19 31.49 -15.86
N LEU A 262 -4.16 32.41 -15.80
CA LEU A 262 -5.42 32.24 -16.53
C LEU A 262 -5.13 32.09 -18.03
N ASP A 263 -5.36 30.89 -18.55
CA ASP A 263 -5.18 30.55 -19.97
C ASP A 263 -6.44 29.87 -20.50
N THR A 264 -6.84 30.21 -21.72
CA THR A 264 -7.96 29.59 -22.43
C THR A 264 -7.53 28.40 -23.31
N GLY A 265 -6.23 28.18 -23.52
CA GLY A 265 -5.72 27.12 -24.39
C GLY A 265 -5.32 25.82 -23.68
N ASP A 266 -4.95 25.91 -22.41
CA ASP A 266 -4.49 24.78 -21.60
C ASP A 266 -5.28 24.75 -20.29
N ILE A 267 -6.48 24.18 -20.33
CA ILE A 267 -7.28 23.96 -19.14
C ILE A 267 -7.45 22.45 -18.97
N TYR A 268 -7.28 21.97 -17.76
CA TYR A 268 -7.46 20.56 -17.40
C TYR A 268 -8.83 20.32 -16.75
N GLY A 269 -9.43 21.38 -16.23
CA GLY A 269 -10.75 21.40 -15.60
C GLY A 269 -10.82 22.49 -14.54
N TYR A 270 -11.92 22.48 -13.79
CA TYR A 270 -12.06 23.28 -12.57
C TYR A 270 -12.03 22.40 -11.35
N ALA A 271 -11.27 22.78 -10.33
CA ALA A 271 -11.29 22.13 -9.03
C ALA A 271 -12.73 22.09 -8.49
N LEU A 272 -13.23 20.91 -8.16
CA LEU A 272 -14.56 20.76 -7.55
C LEU A 272 -14.51 21.17 -6.07
N ALA A 273 -13.41 20.83 -5.41
CA ALA A 273 -13.13 21.14 -4.02
C ALA A 273 -11.64 21.46 -3.89
N ALA A 274 -11.21 21.84 -2.68
CA ALA A 274 -9.79 21.72 -2.35
C ALA A 274 -9.32 20.28 -2.62
N ASN A 275 -8.02 20.09 -2.87
CA ASN A 275 -7.47 18.74 -2.88
C ASN A 275 -7.92 18.05 -1.59
N SER A 276 -8.46 16.83 -1.73
CA SER A 276 -8.91 16.09 -0.57
C SER A 276 -7.68 15.61 0.18
N ASP A 277 -7.44 16.23 1.33
CA ASP A 277 -6.66 15.66 2.42
C ASP A 277 -7.40 14.41 2.94
N GLU A 278 -7.29 13.28 2.25
CA GLU A 278 -7.84 12.02 2.76
C GLU A 278 -6.99 11.56 3.95
N ALA A 279 -7.51 11.82 5.17
CA ALA A 279 -7.13 11.36 6.52
C ALA A 279 -5.69 11.56 7.02
N PHE A 280 -4.67 11.58 6.15
CA PHE A 280 -3.26 11.71 6.52
C PHE A 280 -2.56 12.65 5.55
N THR A 281 -2.45 13.92 5.94
CA THR A 281 -1.87 15.01 5.15
C THR A 281 -0.36 14.88 4.92
N GLY A 282 0.30 13.99 5.66
CA GLY A 282 1.77 13.90 5.69
C GLY A 282 2.44 15.13 6.32
N ASP A 283 1.66 16.05 6.90
CA ASP A 283 2.15 17.13 7.73
C ASP A 283 2.82 16.53 8.97
N ASN A 284 4.00 17.03 9.33
CA ASN A 284 4.71 16.62 10.54
C ASN A 284 4.02 17.10 11.84
N THR A 285 2.81 17.64 11.74
CA THR A 285 1.91 17.91 12.85
C THR A 285 0.72 16.94 12.93
N ASP A 286 0.50 16.11 11.90
CA ASP A 286 -0.58 15.13 11.77
C ASP A 286 -0.05 13.68 11.67
N PHE A 287 0.84 13.30 12.58
CA PHE A 287 1.18 11.87 12.77
C PHE A 287 0.58 11.34 14.07
N PHE A 288 0.09 10.11 14.03
CA PHE A 288 -0.18 9.34 15.23
C PHE A 288 1.13 8.70 15.68
N TRP A 289 1.62 9.08 16.86
CA TRP A 289 2.67 8.34 17.52
C TRP A 289 2.03 7.17 18.25
N THR A 290 2.43 5.95 17.88
CA THR A 290 2.03 4.74 18.57
C THR A 290 3.23 4.15 19.28
N GLU A 291 3.24 4.17 20.61
CA GLU A 291 4.24 3.46 21.40
C GLU A 291 3.55 2.33 22.15
N ASN A 292 4.00 1.10 21.91
CA ASN A 292 3.59 -0.03 22.72
C ASN A 292 4.55 -0.11 23.91
N TRP A 293 4.08 0.31 25.08
CA TRP A 293 4.90 0.36 26.27
C TRP A 293 4.54 -0.80 27.18
N ASP A 294 5.41 -1.81 27.20
CA ASP A 294 5.37 -2.87 28.21
C ASP A 294 5.93 -2.29 29.53
N HIS A 295 5.06 -1.64 30.31
CA HIS A 295 5.45 -1.00 31.57
C HIS A 295 5.71 -2.05 32.66
N ASP A 296 5.04 -3.21 32.63
CA ASP A 296 4.99 -4.12 33.79
C ASP A 296 5.12 -5.62 33.47
N GLY A 297 5.35 -6.01 32.21
CA GLY A 297 5.49 -7.41 31.80
C GLY A 297 4.16 -8.17 31.79
N VAL A 298 3.03 -7.48 31.93
CA VAL A 298 1.69 -8.08 31.99
C VAL A 298 0.65 -7.33 31.14
N SER A 299 0.85 -6.05 30.85
CA SER A 299 -0.05 -5.25 30.01
C SER A 299 0.62 -4.76 28.72
N GLU A 300 0.03 -5.14 27.57
CA GLU A 300 0.38 -4.58 26.26
C GLU A 300 -0.42 -3.29 26.04
N THR A 301 -0.09 -2.23 26.77
CA THR A 301 -0.81 -0.96 26.64
C THR A 301 -0.26 -0.19 25.45
N THR A 302 -1.11 0.06 24.45
CA THR A 302 -0.75 0.85 23.27
C THR A 302 -1.19 2.29 23.46
N TYR A 303 -0.22 3.21 23.44
CA TYR A 303 -0.45 4.64 23.55
C TYR A 303 -0.56 5.24 22.16
N ILE A 304 -1.63 5.99 21.88
CA ILE A 304 -1.80 6.72 20.63
C ILE A 304 -1.96 8.20 20.94
N THR A 305 -1.14 9.04 20.32
CA THR A 305 -1.30 10.51 20.39
C THR A 305 -1.09 11.12 19.01
N ASN A 306 -1.89 12.13 18.68
CA ASN A 306 -1.77 12.94 17.47
C ASN A 306 -0.99 14.24 17.70
N ASN A 307 -0.18 14.31 18.77
CA ASN A 307 0.61 15.48 19.20
C ASN A 307 -0.21 16.75 19.55
N GLN A 308 -1.52 16.77 19.29
CA GLN A 308 -2.42 17.87 19.64
C GLN A 308 -3.28 17.57 20.88
N ASN A 309 -3.56 16.30 21.15
CA ASN A 309 -4.35 15.87 22.30
C ASN A 309 -3.49 15.17 23.36
N PRO A 310 -3.86 15.25 24.67
CA PRO A 310 -3.27 14.43 25.71
C PRO A 310 -3.29 12.96 25.30
N ILE A 311 -2.21 12.24 25.62
CA ILE A 311 -2.07 10.81 25.34
C ILE A 311 -3.33 10.07 25.79
N GLN A 312 -4.01 9.42 24.85
CA GLN A 312 -5.18 8.60 25.15
C GLN A 312 -4.72 7.18 25.41
N ILE A 313 -5.21 6.62 26.53
CA ILE A 313 -4.96 5.25 26.95
C ILE A 313 -6.08 4.39 26.37
N TYR A 314 -5.70 3.32 25.70
CA TYR A 314 -6.61 2.31 25.20
C TYR A 314 -6.28 1.00 25.91
N ASP A 315 -7.25 0.49 26.66
CA ASP A 315 -7.20 -0.79 27.39
C ASP A 315 -7.66 -1.96 26.52
#